data_AF-A0A022MN20-F1
#
_entry.id   AF-A0A022MN20-F1
#
_cell.length_a   1.000
_cell.length_b   1.000
_cell.length_c   1.000
_cell.angle_alpha   90.00
_cell.angle_beta   90.00
_cell.angle_gamma   90.00
#
_symmetry.space_group_name_H-M   'P 1'
#
loop_
_entity.id
_entity.type
_entity.pdbx_description
1 polymer ?
#
loop_
_entity_poly.entity_id
_entity_poly.type
_entity_poly.pdbx_seq_one_letter_code
_entity_poly.pdbx_strand_id
1 'polypeptide(L)'
;MREQSTDETALVAAARQGDPAARDRLVSAYLPLVYNVVGRALNGHADVDDVVQDTLLRALSGLDGLRDPARFRAWLVAIAMNQVRRRWSVAQRRPLPLDAAAVDAVEGDFAELTVLRLGLSGQRREVAEAARWLDPSDRQVLSLWWLEAAGELTRGEVAEALGLSRAHTGVRVQRVKEQLDVCRQVVRATGSRDGCRALGALTRTWDGTPGSLWRKRIARHLRGCDRCARSATDLLPVDGLLAGMGLVAVPLALHAAPSRRT
;
A
#
# COMPACT_ATOMS: atom_id res chain seq x y z
N MET A 1 -23.66 4.32 6.76
CA MET A 1 -22.70 3.27 7.15
C MET A 1 -23.36 1.99 7.68
N ARG A 2 -24.40 2.03 8.55
CA ARG A 2 -25.05 0.81 9.08
C ARG A 2 -25.83 -0.02 8.04
N GLU A 3 -26.60 0.58 7.15
CA GLU A 3 -27.31 -0.15 6.07
C GLU A 3 -26.37 -0.80 5.05
N GLN A 4 -25.28 -0.11 4.67
CA GLN A 4 -24.25 -0.66 3.79
C GLN A 4 -23.56 -1.90 4.40
N SER A 5 -23.35 -1.91 5.71
CA SER A 5 -22.76 -3.05 6.42
C SER A 5 -23.71 -4.26 6.50
N THR A 6 -25.03 -4.03 6.62
CA THR A 6 -26.03 -5.10 6.62
C THR A 6 -26.17 -5.75 5.23
N ASP A 7 -26.18 -4.94 4.17
CA ASP A 7 -26.22 -5.44 2.78
C ASP A 7 -24.93 -6.22 2.42
N GLU A 8 -23.77 -5.71 2.86
CA GLU A 8 -22.49 -6.40 2.73
C GLU A 8 -22.50 -7.77 3.41
N THR A 9 -22.99 -7.84 4.65
CA THR A 9 -23.08 -9.08 5.42
C THR A 9 -24.00 -10.11 4.74
N ALA A 10 -25.13 -9.67 4.19
CA ALA A 10 -26.07 -10.51 3.46
C ALA A 10 -25.46 -11.06 2.16
N LEU A 11 -24.75 -10.21 1.40
CA LEU A 11 -24.04 -10.61 0.19
C LEU A 11 -22.99 -11.70 0.48
N VAL A 12 -22.19 -11.52 1.54
CA VAL A 12 -21.19 -12.50 1.97
C VAL A 12 -21.86 -13.82 2.37
N ALA A 13 -22.97 -13.75 3.11
CA ALA A 13 -23.71 -14.95 3.52
C ALA A 13 -24.26 -15.73 2.32
N ALA A 14 -24.83 -15.04 1.32
CA ALA A 14 -25.32 -15.66 0.09
C ALA A 14 -24.17 -16.30 -0.72
N ALA A 15 -23.05 -15.58 -0.87
CA ALA A 15 -21.87 -16.09 -1.56
C ALA A 15 -21.28 -17.35 -0.88
N ARG A 16 -21.32 -17.39 0.46
CA ARG A 16 -20.91 -18.55 1.27
C ARG A 16 -21.86 -19.74 1.11
N GLN A 17 -23.15 -19.49 0.87
CA GLN A 17 -24.12 -20.55 0.55
C GLN A 17 -23.99 -21.08 -0.89
N GLY A 18 -23.04 -20.55 -1.67
CA GLY A 18 -22.74 -21.03 -3.01
C GLY A 18 -23.48 -20.30 -4.13
N ASP A 19 -24.21 -19.21 -3.84
CA ASP A 19 -24.85 -18.38 -4.87
C ASP A 19 -23.80 -17.80 -5.83
N PRO A 20 -23.80 -18.21 -7.12
CA PRO A 20 -22.82 -17.73 -8.09
C PRO A 20 -22.91 -16.22 -8.33
N ALA A 21 -24.11 -15.65 -8.38
CA ALA A 21 -24.30 -14.22 -8.60
C ALA A 21 -23.87 -13.40 -7.38
N ALA A 22 -24.04 -13.94 -6.17
CA ALA A 22 -23.47 -13.33 -4.97
C ALA A 22 -21.94 -13.37 -4.97
N ARG A 23 -21.32 -14.47 -5.41
CA ARG A 23 -19.86 -14.57 -5.52
C ARG A 23 -19.27 -13.57 -6.52
N ASP A 24 -19.89 -13.43 -7.69
CA ASP A 24 -19.43 -12.48 -8.71
C ASP A 24 -19.56 -11.01 -8.24
N ARG A 25 -20.69 -10.69 -7.59
CA ARG A 25 -20.89 -9.36 -6.97
C ARG A 25 -19.88 -9.11 -5.85
N LEU A 26 -19.59 -10.11 -5.03
CA LEU A 26 -18.63 -10.00 -3.93
C LEU A 26 -17.23 -9.71 -4.47
N VAL A 27 -16.78 -10.43 -5.51
CA VAL A 27 -15.50 -10.14 -6.17
C VAL A 27 -15.47 -8.73 -6.72
N SER A 28 -16.51 -8.33 -7.46
CA SER A 28 -16.58 -7.01 -8.08
C SER A 28 -16.54 -5.88 -7.04
N ALA A 29 -17.22 -6.04 -5.91
CA ALA A 29 -17.26 -5.06 -4.84
C ALA A 29 -15.90 -4.91 -4.12
N TYR A 30 -15.13 -6.00 -4.01
CA TYR A 30 -13.91 -6.05 -3.21
C TYR A 30 -12.61 -6.02 -3.99
N LEU A 31 -12.66 -6.20 -5.31
CA LEU A 31 -11.51 -6.06 -6.19
C LEU A 31 -10.78 -4.71 -6.01
N PRO A 32 -11.47 -3.54 -5.90
CA PRO A 32 -10.80 -2.27 -5.61
C PRO A 32 -10.02 -2.24 -4.30
N LEU A 33 -10.58 -2.83 -3.23
CA LEU A 33 -9.90 -2.93 -1.95
C LEU A 33 -8.62 -3.76 -2.07
N VAL A 34 -8.72 -4.96 -2.64
CA VAL A 34 -7.59 -5.88 -2.79
C VAL A 34 -6.51 -5.25 -3.67
N TYR A 35 -6.88 -4.66 -4.81
CA TYR A 35 -5.96 -3.98 -5.72
C TYR A 35 -5.16 -2.87 -5.02
N ASN A 36 -5.82 -2.04 -4.22
CA ASN A 36 -5.14 -0.94 -3.53
C ASN A 36 -4.27 -1.43 -2.37
N VAL A 37 -4.72 -2.43 -1.62
CA VAL A 37 -3.94 -3.03 -0.53
C VAL A 37 -2.65 -3.67 -1.07
N VAL A 38 -2.77 -4.47 -2.15
CA VAL A 38 -1.63 -5.13 -2.79
C VAL A 38 -0.74 -4.12 -3.51
N GLY A 39 -1.32 -3.22 -4.30
CA GLY A 39 -0.60 -2.20 -5.08
C GLY A 39 0.24 -1.29 -4.21
N ARG A 40 -0.29 -0.82 -3.07
CA ARG A 40 0.47 -0.01 -2.10
C ARG A 40 1.57 -0.80 -1.41
N ALA A 41 1.30 -2.06 -1.05
CA ALA A 41 2.27 -2.89 -0.34
C ALA A 41 3.46 -3.32 -1.25
N LEU A 42 3.18 -3.62 -2.52
CA LEU A 42 4.18 -3.98 -3.52
C LEU A 42 4.79 -2.77 -4.24
N ASN A 43 4.21 -1.58 -4.05
CA ASN A 43 4.55 -0.36 -4.78
C ASN A 43 4.53 -0.59 -6.30
N GLY A 44 3.48 -1.22 -6.81
CA GLY A 44 3.19 -1.34 -8.24
C GLY A 44 4.01 -2.36 -9.05
N HIS A 45 4.80 -3.20 -8.38
CA HIS A 45 5.45 -4.38 -8.98
C HIS A 45 4.52 -5.13 -9.97
N ALA A 46 5.02 -5.75 -11.05
CA ALA A 46 4.15 -6.28 -12.11
C ALA A 46 3.34 -7.49 -11.64
N ASP A 47 3.76 -8.10 -10.53
CA ASP A 47 2.99 -9.15 -9.88
C ASP A 47 1.76 -8.62 -9.12
N VAL A 48 1.49 -7.31 -9.10
CA VAL A 48 0.29 -6.78 -8.42
C VAL A 48 -0.96 -7.47 -8.93
N ASP A 49 -1.12 -7.59 -10.25
CA ASP A 49 -2.30 -8.18 -10.87
C ASP A 49 -2.42 -9.68 -10.50
N ASP A 50 -1.31 -10.42 -10.57
CA ASP A 50 -1.24 -11.83 -10.18
C ASP A 50 -1.59 -12.03 -8.70
N VAL A 51 -1.02 -11.22 -7.81
CA VAL A 51 -1.26 -11.30 -6.36
C VAL A 51 -2.70 -10.93 -6.02
N VAL A 52 -3.31 -9.98 -6.75
CA VAL A 52 -4.73 -9.63 -6.61
C VAL A 52 -5.60 -10.81 -7.03
N GLN A 53 -5.35 -11.41 -8.19
CA GLN A 53 -6.11 -12.56 -8.68
C GLN A 53 -5.99 -13.76 -7.73
N ASP A 54 -4.78 -14.11 -7.31
CA ASP A 54 -4.53 -15.19 -6.35
C ASP A 54 -5.26 -14.94 -5.02
N THR A 55 -5.28 -13.69 -4.56
CA THR A 55 -6.00 -13.30 -3.34
C THR A 55 -7.49 -13.54 -3.47
N LEU A 56 -8.10 -13.10 -4.57
CA LEU A 56 -9.55 -13.28 -4.81
C LEU A 56 -9.92 -14.76 -4.97
N LEU A 57 -9.13 -15.55 -5.70
CA LEU A 57 -9.35 -16.99 -5.86
C LEU A 57 -9.27 -17.74 -4.52
N ARG A 58 -8.31 -17.38 -3.67
CA ARG A 58 -8.17 -17.93 -2.32
C ARG A 58 -9.31 -17.50 -1.40
N ALA A 59 -9.76 -16.25 -1.51
CA ALA A 59 -10.89 -15.76 -0.76
C ALA A 59 -12.18 -16.50 -1.14
N LEU A 60 -12.43 -16.73 -2.44
CA LEU A 60 -13.61 -17.50 -2.87
C LEU A 60 -13.53 -18.97 -2.43
N SER A 61 -12.36 -19.60 -2.60
CA SER A 61 -12.16 -21.01 -2.20
C SER A 61 -12.21 -21.21 -0.68
N GLY A 62 -11.82 -20.19 0.10
CA GLY A 62 -11.81 -20.23 1.56
C GLY A 62 -13.07 -19.68 2.22
N LEU A 63 -14.05 -19.21 1.44
CA LEU A 63 -15.20 -18.45 1.93
C LEU A 63 -16.04 -19.25 2.93
N ASP A 64 -16.16 -20.55 2.72
CA ASP A 64 -16.94 -21.47 3.58
C ASP A 64 -16.33 -21.57 5.00
N GLY A 65 -15.03 -21.27 5.14
CA GLY A 65 -14.34 -21.21 6.43
C GLY A 65 -14.57 -19.91 7.21
N LEU A 66 -15.18 -18.89 6.60
CA LEU A 66 -15.46 -17.62 7.27
C LEU A 66 -16.63 -17.78 8.25
N ARG A 67 -16.31 -17.76 9.55
CA ARG A 67 -17.28 -17.95 10.63
C ARG A 67 -18.27 -16.79 10.75
N ASP A 68 -17.76 -15.56 10.63
CA ASP A 68 -18.53 -14.33 10.79
C ASP A 68 -18.51 -13.51 9.48
N PRO A 69 -19.62 -13.43 8.73
CA PRO A 69 -19.70 -12.65 7.51
C PRO A 69 -19.40 -11.16 7.70
N ALA A 70 -19.66 -10.58 8.88
CA ALA A 70 -19.36 -9.18 9.16
C ALA A 70 -17.84 -8.88 9.21
N ARG A 71 -17.01 -9.92 9.34
CA ARG A 71 -15.54 -9.81 9.34
C ARG A 71 -14.91 -10.04 7.97
N PHE A 72 -15.70 -10.18 6.91
CA PHE A 72 -15.21 -10.52 5.58
C PHE A 72 -14.11 -9.56 5.10
N ARG A 73 -14.28 -8.25 5.29
CA ARG A 73 -13.29 -7.23 4.92
C ARG A 73 -11.93 -7.48 5.57
N ALA A 74 -11.89 -7.59 6.90
CA ALA A 74 -10.66 -7.83 7.64
C ALA A 74 -10.02 -9.17 7.27
N TRP A 75 -10.84 -10.22 7.11
CA TRP A 75 -10.40 -11.53 6.67
C TRP A 75 -9.77 -11.51 5.27
N LEU A 76 -10.41 -10.82 4.32
CA LEU A 76 -9.89 -10.65 2.96
C LEU A 76 -8.57 -9.89 2.94
N VAL A 77 -8.47 -8.82 3.72
CA VAL A 77 -7.21 -8.05 3.88
C VAL A 77 -6.10 -8.92 4.47
N ALA A 78 -6.40 -9.81 5.43
CA ALA A 78 -5.43 -10.75 5.96
C ALA A 78 -4.95 -11.75 4.89
N ILE A 79 -5.84 -12.25 4.03
CA ILE A 79 -5.47 -13.09 2.88
C ILE A 79 -4.53 -12.32 1.93
N ALA A 80 -4.87 -11.08 1.58
CA ALA A 80 -4.07 -10.24 0.69
C ALA A 80 -2.65 -10.04 1.25
N MET A 81 -2.53 -9.73 2.55
CA MET A 81 -1.23 -9.56 3.20
C MET A 81 -0.42 -10.85 3.30
N ASN A 82 -1.07 -12.00 3.46
CA ASN A 82 -0.41 -13.29 3.35
C ASN A 82 0.16 -13.52 1.95
N GLN A 83 -0.58 -13.18 0.88
CA GLN A 83 -0.07 -13.32 -0.50
C GLN A 83 1.10 -12.38 -0.78
N VAL A 84 1.01 -11.12 -0.34
CA VAL A 84 2.12 -10.16 -0.42
C VAL A 84 3.37 -10.71 0.27
N ARG A 85 3.26 -11.20 1.52
CA ARG A 85 4.40 -11.78 2.25
C ARG A 85 4.98 -13.01 1.53
N ARG A 86 4.13 -13.89 1.01
CA ARG A 86 4.56 -15.07 0.25
C ARG A 86 5.39 -14.66 -0.97
N ARG A 87 4.95 -13.64 -1.73
CA ARG A 87 5.70 -13.13 -2.89
C ARG A 87 7.09 -12.64 -2.51
N TRP A 88 7.20 -11.82 -1.46
CA TRP A 88 8.50 -11.34 -0.96
C TRP A 88 9.43 -12.46 -0.52
N SER A 89 8.91 -13.49 0.16
CA SER A 89 9.71 -14.65 0.59
C SER A 89 10.25 -15.45 -0.59
N VAL A 90 9.46 -15.62 -1.65
CA VAL A 90 9.89 -16.30 -2.88
C VAL A 90 10.95 -15.49 -3.63
N ALA A 91 10.75 -14.17 -3.76
CA ALA A 91 11.71 -13.29 -4.43
C ALA A 91 13.09 -13.30 -3.76
N GLN A 92 13.14 -13.32 -2.42
CA GLN A 92 14.40 -13.36 -1.65
C GLN A 92 15.14 -14.71 -1.74
N ARG A 93 14.47 -15.80 -2.11
CA ARG A 93 15.06 -17.15 -2.20
C ARG A 93 15.59 -17.50 -3.58
N ARG A 94 15.39 -16.64 -4.58
CA ARG A 94 15.83 -16.87 -5.95
C ARG A 94 17.34 -16.53 -6.05
N PRO A 95 18.21 -17.47 -6.48
CA PRO A 95 19.63 -17.17 -6.68
C PRO A 95 19.77 -16.04 -7.70
N LEU A 96 20.52 -14.99 -7.35
CA LEU A 96 20.92 -13.96 -8.31
C LEU A 96 21.78 -14.64 -9.40
N PRO A 97 21.39 -14.58 -10.69
CA PRO A 97 22.28 -15.02 -11.76
C PRO A 97 23.56 -14.18 -11.73
N LEU A 98 24.72 -14.82 -11.82
CA LEU A 98 26.04 -14.19 -11.69
C LEU A 98 26.29 -13.05 -12.72
N ASP A 99 25.51 -12.99 -13.81
CA ASP A 99 25.62 -11.99 -14.88
C ASP A 99 24.35 -11.15 -15.09
N ALA A 100 23.38 -11.22 -14.18
CA ALA A 100 22.28 -10.27 -14.21
C ALA A 100 22.74 -9.00 -13.48
N ALA A 101 23.17 -7.97 -14.23
CA ALA A 101 22.93 -6.60 -13.79
C ALA A 101 21.52 -6.61 -13.20
N ALA A 102 21.41 -6.31 -11.89
CA ALA A 102 20.15 -6.41 -11.17
C ALA A 102 19.08 -5.84 -12.07
N VAL A 103 18.27 -6.72 -12.68
CA VAL A 103 17.01 -6.34 -13.29
C VAL A 103 16.17 -6.02 -12.07
N ASP A 104 16.46 -4.86 -11.48
CA ASP A 104 15.52 -4.11 -10.70
C ASP A 104 14.29 -4.12 -11.59
N ALA A 105 13.30 -4.89 -11.15
CA ALA A 105 12.01 -4.94 -11.78
C ALA A 105 11.53 -3.49 -11.85
N VAL A 106 11.73 -2.84 -13.00
CA VAL A 106 11.10 -1.58 -13.34
C VAL A 106 9.65 -1.96 -13.57
N GLU A 107 8.93 -2.05 -12.48
CA GLU A 107 7.60 -2.60 -12.49
C GLU A 107 6.71 -1.74 -11.59
N GLY A 108 5.88 -0.96 -12.29
CA GLY A 108 4.79 -0.08 -11.88
C GLY A 108 5.06 0.84 -10.70
N ASP A 109 4.91 2.13 -10.93
CA ASP A 109 4.93 3.11 -9.86
C ASP A 109 3.49 3.31 -9.31
N PHE A 110 3.09 2.49 -8.34
CA PHE A 110 1.73 2.62 -7.76
C PHE A 110 1.51 3.98 -7.11
N ALA A 111 2.56 4.60 -6.58
CA ALA A 111 2.48 5.96 -6.05
C ALA A 111 2.19 6.97 -7.18
N GLU A 112 2.82 6.84 -8.35
CA GLU A 112 2.55 7.70 -9.52
C GLU A 112 1.14 7.47 -10.05
N LEU A 113 0.74 6.20 -10.18
CA LEU A 113 -0.61 5.84 -10.57
C LEU A 113 -1.64 6.44 -9.60
N THR A 114 -1.37 6.39 -8.29
CA THR A 114 -2.23 6.97 -7.25
C THR A 114 -2.33 8.47 -7.42
N VAL A 115 -1.21 9.16 -7.62
CA VAL A 115 -1.18 10.62 -7.85
C VAL A 115 -1.99 10.98 -9.09
N LEU A 116 -1.78 10.29 -10.20
CA LEU A 116 -2.44 10.56 -11.47
C LEU A 116 -3.95 10.29 -11.39
N ARG A 117 -4.35 9.10 -10.91
CA ARG A 117 -5.75 8.65 -10.94
C ARG A 117 -6.63 9.34 -9.91
N LEU A 118 -6.07 9.73 -8.76
CA LEU A 118 -6.80 10.46 -7.73
C LEU A 118 -6.63 11.99 -7.85
N GLY A 119 -5.86 12.48 -8.83
CA GLY A 119 -5.58 13.90 -8.99
C GLY A 119 -4.92 14.52 -7.77
N LEU A 120 -4.02 13.79 -7.10
CA LEU A 120 -3.43 14.26 -5.85
C LEU A 120 -2.53 15.48 -6.10
N SER A 121 -2.66 16.47 -5.23
CA SER A 121 -1.84 17.68 -5.25
C SER A 121 -1.31 18.01 -3.85
N GLY A 122 -0.37 18.95 -3.79
CA GLY A 122 0.25 19.44 -2.55
C GLY A 122 0.71 18.29 -1.65
N GLN A 123 0.29 18.34 -0.39
CA GLN A 123 0.76 17.40 0.63
C GLN A 123 0.22 15.97 0.47
N ARG A 124 -0.92 15.77 -0.20
CA ARG A 124 -1.44 14.43 -0.50
C ARG A 124 -0.58 13.74 -1.56
N ARG A 125 -0.12 14.49 -2.56
CA ARG A 125 0.86 14.01 -3.53
C ARG A 125 2.17 13.62 -2.85
N GLU A 126 2.68 14.48 -1.96
CA GLU A 126 3.90 14.19 -1.20
C GLU A 126 3.79 12.89 -0.38
N VAL A 127 2.63 12.60 0.23
CA VAL A 127 2.39 11.34 0.95
C VAL A 127 2.49 10.13 0.03
N ALA A 128 1.83 10.19 -1.14
CA ALA A 128 1.91 9.11 -2.12
C ALA A 128 3.36 8.90 -2.60
N GLU A 129 4.07 9.98 -2.94
CA GLU A 129 5.45 9.89 -3.39
C GLU A 129 6.41 9.40 -2.30
N ALA A 130 6.17 9.79 -1.05
CA ALA A 130 6.96 9.38 0.12
C ALA A 130 6.87 7.88 0.39
N ALA A 131 5.80 7.19 -0.04
CA ALA A 131 5.66 5.75 0.10
C ALA A 131 6.77 4.97 -0.62
N ARG A 132 7.31 5.49 -1.74
CA ARG A 132 8.42 4.87 -2.50
C ARG A 132 9.71 4.77 -1.69
N TRP A 133 9.90 5.70 -0.77
CA TRP A 133 11.09 5.78 0.07
C TRP A 133 11.03 4.82 1.27
N LEU A 134 9.88 4.22 1.54
CA LEU A 134 9.72 3.23 2.61
C LEU A 134 10.27 1.87 2.16
N ASP A 135 10.85 1.16 3.13
CA ASP A 135 11.28 -0.22 2.91
C ASP A 135 10.04 -1.13 2.75
N PRO A 136 10.14 -2.28 2.05
CA PRO A 136 8.98 -3.13 1.74
C PRO A 136 8.09 -3.50 2.93
N SER A 137 8.71 -3.76 4.09
CA SER A 137 7.96 -4.11 5.31
C SER A 137 7.16 -2.93 5.86
N ASP A 138 7.67 -1.71 5.71
CA ASP A 138 6.98 -0.49 6.15
C ASP A 138 5.86 -0.10 5.18
N ARG A 139 6.01 -0.40 3.88
CA ARG A 139 4.93 -0.24 2.89
C ARG A 139 3.72 -1.14 3.18
N GLN A 140 3.95 -2.37 3.66
CA GLN A 140 2.86 -3.25 4.12
C GLN A 140 2.10 -2.68 5.33
N VAL A 141 2.82 -2.05 6.26
CA VAL A 141 2.19 -1.38 7.40
C VAL A 141 1.41 -0.14 6.93
N LEU A 142 1.98 0.65 6.02
CA LEU A 142 1.31 1.82 5.44
C LEU A 142 0.03 1.45 4.68
N SER A 143 0.03 0.36 3.92
CA SER A 143 -1.15 -0.05 3.15
C SER A 143 -2.35 -0.37 4.05
N LEU A 144 -2.12 -0.94 5.22
CA LEU A 144 -3.14 -1.24 6.23
C LEU A 144 -3.49 -0.06 7.12
N TRP A 145 -2.49 0.72 7.53
CA TRP A 145 -2.72 1.93 8.33
C TRP A 145 -3.59 2.94 7.58
N TRP A 146 -3.50 3.01 6.26
CA TRP A 146 -4.42 3.84 5.47
C TRP A 146 -5.89 3.43 5.64
N LEU A 147 -6.21 2.14 5.68
CA LEU A 147 -7.56 1.65 5.95
C LEU A 147 -7.99 1.94 7.39
N GLU A 148 -7.07 1.80 8.34
CA GLU A 148 -7.32 2.15 9.74
C GLU A 148 -7.63 3.65 9.90
N ALA A 149 -6.85 4.51 9.25
CA ALA A 149 -7.05 5.96 9.27
C ALA A 149 -8.38 6.36 8.62
N ALA A 150 -8.85 5.61 7.62
CA ALA A 150 -10.17 5.78 7.00
C ALA A 150 -11.33 5.21 7.85
N GLY A 151 -11.04 4.52 8.96
CA GLY A 151 -12.06 3.87 9.80
C GLY A 151 -12.60 2.55 9.24
N GLU A 152 -11.95 2.01 8.20
CA GLU A 152 -12.35 0.77 7.52
C GLU A 152 -11.83 -0.50 8.21
N LEU A 153 -10.77 -0.35 9.01
CA LEU A 153 -10.21 -1.41 9.85
C LEU A 153 -9.92 -0.88 11.25
N THR A 154 -10.03 -1.76 12.23
CA THR A 154 -9.57 -1.53 13.59
C THR A 154 -8.09 -1.88 13.72
N ARG A 155 -7.41 -1.31 14.73
CA ARG A 155 -6.05 -1.71 15.12
C ARG A 155 -5.90 -3.23 15.30
N GLY A 156 -6.94 -3.90 15.79
CA GLY A 156 -6.93 -5.36 15.99
C GLY A 156 -6.89 -6.13 14.67
N GLU A 157 -7.66 -5.69 13.68
CA GLU A 157 -7.69 -6.31 12.35
C GLU A 157 -6.40 -6.03 11.56
N VAL A 158 -5.83 -4.83 11.71
CA VAL A 158 -4.49 -4.53 11.20
C VAL A 158 -3.45 -5.48 11.81
N ALA A 159 -3.52 -5.73 13.12
CA ALA A 159 -2.61 -6.63 13.81
C ALA A 159 -2.74 -8.08 13.30
N GLU A 160 -3.97 -8.55 13.14
CA GLU A 160 -4.27 -9.87 12.56
C GLU A 160 -3.71 -10.00 11.14
N ALA A 161 -3.95 -9.02 10.27
CA ALA A 161 -3.46 -9.03 8.90
C ALA A 161 -1.91 -9.00 8.81
N LEU A 162 -1.25 -8.33 9.76
CA LEU A 162 0.22 -8.31 9.87
C LEU A 162 0.80 -9.56 10.56
N GLY A 163 -0.02 -10.36 11.24
CA GLY A 163 0.43 -11.48 12.06
C GLY A 163 1.17 -11.03 13.33
N LEU A 164 0.78 -9.90 13.93
CA LEU A 164 1.43 -9.29 15.09
C LEU A 164 0.44 -9.11 16.24
N SER A 165 0.95 -8.86 17.45
CA SER A 165 0.11 -8.44 18.57
C SER A 165 -0.39 -7.00 18.37
N ARG A 166 -1.53 -6.65 19.00
CA ARG A 166 -2.09 -5.29 18.96
C ARG A 166 -1.08 -4.23 19.45
N ALA A 167 -0.35 -4.54 20.52
CA ALA A 167 0.68 -3.67 21.08
C ALA A 167 1.85 -3.46 20.11
N HIS A 168 2.40 -4.53 19.55
CA HIS A 168 3.50 -4.45 18.58
C HIS A 168 3.07 -3.73 17.30
N THR A 169 1.82 -3.93 16.86
CA THR A 169 1.24 -3.21 15.72
C THR A 169 1.17 -1.71 15.96
N GLY A 170 0.77 -1.28 17.16
CA GLY A 170 0.78 0.15 17.53
C GLY A 170 2.18 0.76 17.42
N VAL A 171 3.20 0.07 17.95
CA VAL A 171 4.60 0.51 17.85
C VAL A 171 5.07 0.58 16.40
N ARG A 172 4.75 -0.42 15.57
CA ARG A 172 5.14 -0.42 14.16
C ARG A 172 4.47 0.71 13.37
N VAL A 173 3.18 0.96 13.58
CA VAL A 173 2.50 2.07 12.90
C VAL A 173 3.06 3.41 13.32
N GLN A 174 3.35 3.60 14.61
CA GLN A 174 4.01 4.83 15.07
C GLN A 174 5.37 5.03 14.39
N ARG A 175 6.19 3.97 14.30
CA ARG A 175 7.47 4.01 13.60
C ARG A 175 7.34 4.35 12.12
N VAL A 176 6.35 3.76 11.44
CA VAL A 176 6.09 4.01 10.01
C VAL A 176 5.57 5.42 9.80
N LYS A 177 4.76 5.96 10.71
CA LYS A 177 4.33 7.36 10.69
C LYS A 177 5.51 8.31 10.74
N GLU A 178 6.40 8.14 11.72
CA GLU A 178 7.63 8.95 11.84
C GLU A 178 8.53 8.82 10.60
N GLN A 179 8.69 7.61 10.08
CA GLN A 179 9.50 7.36 8.90
C GLN A 179 8.87 7.97 7.63
N LEU A 180 7.54 7.93 7.51
CA LEU A 180 6.82 8.55 6.40
C LEU A 180 6.92 10.07 6.44
N ASP A 181 6.86 10.69 7.62
CA ASP A 181 7.12 12.14 7.75
C ASP A 181 8.52 12.50 7.28
N VAL A 182 9.55 11.73 7.66
CA VAL A 182 10.90 11.93 7.13
C VAL A 182 10.92 11.78 5.60
N CYS A 183 10.24 10.78 5.04
CA CYS A 183 10.15 10.59 3.59
C CYS A 183 9.46 11.77 2.88
N ARG A 184 8.42 12.35 3.47
CA ARG A 184 7.73 13.54 2.92
C ARG A 184 8.64 14.75 2.89
N GLN A 185 9.45 14.95 3.93
CA GLN A 185 10.46 16.01 3.95
C GLN A 185 11.51 15.81 2.86
N VAL A 186 11.94 14.56 2.65
CA VAL A 186 12.85 14.20 1.55
C VAL A 186 12.23 14.56 0.20
N VAL A 187 11.01 14.08 -0.07
CA VAL A 187 10.27 14.35 -1.32
C VAL A 187 10.18 15.85 -1.59
N ARG A 188 9.75 16.63 -0.59
CA ARG A 188 9.59 18.08 -0.74
C ARG A 188 10.93 18.78 -1.00
N ALA A 189 11.98 18.40 -0.27
CA ALA A 189 13.29 19.01 -0.42
C ALA A 189 13.93 18.69 -1.79
N THR A 190 13.74 17.47 -2.31
CA THR A 190 14.26 17.07 -3.62
C THR A 190 13.42 17.59 -4.78
N GLY A 191 12.12 17.82 -4.57
CA GLY A 191 11.23 18.39 -5.59
C GLY A 191 11.25 19.92 -5.66
N SER A 192 11.90 20.60 -4.70
CA SER A 192 11.93 22.06 -4.65
C SER A 192 12.91 22.65 -5.67
N ARG A 193 12.42 23.57 -6.51
CA ARG A 193 13.26 24.38 -7.42
C ARG A 193 14.21 25.32 -6.67
N ASP A 194 13.85 25.70 -5.44
CA ASP A 194 14.61 26.59 -4.56
C ASP A 194 15.44 25.82 -3.52
N GLY A 195 15.83 24.58 -3.84
CA GLY A 195 16.67 23.75 -2.98
C GLY A 195 17.97 24.43 -2.56
N CYS A 196 18.49 24.04 -1.39
CA CYS A 196 19.79 24.51 -0.92
C CYS A 196 20.93 23.90 -1.78
N ARG A 197 21.96 24.69 -2.16
CA ARG A 197 23.04 24.24 -3.07
C ARG A 197 23.75 22.98 -2.59
N ALA A 198 23.94 22.83 -1.27
CA ALA A 198 24.55 21.66 -0.66
C ALA A 198 23.72 20.38 -0.88
N LEU A 199 22.38 20.46 -0.85
CA LEU A 199 21.53 19.33 -1.19
C LEU A 199 21.66 18.98 -2.68
N GLY A 200 21.64 19.97 -3.57
CA GLY A 200 21.85 19.73 -5.01
C GLY A 200 23.22 19.12 -5.34
N ALA A 201 24.27 19.46 -4.59
CA ALA A 201 25.56 18.81 -4.68
C ALA A 201 25.51 17.36 -4.15
N LEU A 202 24.83 17.14 -3.02
CA LEU A 202 24.69 15.82 -2.41
C LEU A 202 23.96 14.82 -3.32
N THR A 203 22.91 15.26 -4.01
CA THR A 203 22.07 14.41 -4.88
C THR A 203 22.54 14.35 -6.33
N ARG A 204 23.67 14.97 -6.68
CA ARG A 204 24.15 15.04 -8.08
C ARG A 204 24.42 13.66 -8.69
N THR A 205 24.90 12.72 -7.88
CA THR A 205 25.20 11.35 -8.31
C THR A 205 24.06 10.37 -8.04
N TRP A 206 22.92 10.88 -7.59
CA TRP A 206 21.73 10.06 -7.37
C TRP A 206 21.02 9.89 -8.70
N ASP A 207 20.74 8.65 -9.06
CA ASP A 207 19.99 8.23 -10.25
C ASP A 207 18.49 8.57 -10.18
N GLY A 208 18.01 9.07 -9.04
CA GLY A 208 16.60 9.38 -8.80
C GLY A 208 15.82 8.22 -8.20
N THR A 209 16.43 7.05 -8.00
CA THR A 209 15.78 5.86 -7.45
C THR A 209 15.60 5.98 -5.92
N PRO A 210 14.37 6.02 -5.39
CA PRO A 210 14.14 6.08 -3.95
C PRO A 210 14.70 4.86 -3.22
N GLY A 211 15.29 5.06 -2.04
CA GLY A 211 15.83 3.95 -1.25
C GLY A 211 16.36 4.38 0.11
N SER A 212 16.59 3.41 1.00
CA SER A 212 16.96 3.67 2.40
C SER A 212 18.30 4.40 2.56
N LEU A 213 19.28 4.14 1.68
CA LEU A 213 20.57 4.82 1.66
C LEU A 213 20.39 6.33 1.41
N TRP A 214 19.74 6.68 0.30
CA TRP A 214 19.52 8.08 -0.09
C TRP A 214 18.57 8.79 0.86
N ARG A 215 17.51 8.10 1.33
CA ARG A 215 16.63 8.58 2.41
C ARG A 215 17.44 9.06 3.62
N LYS A 216 18.34 8.20 4.13
CA LYS A 216 19.19 8.52 5.30
C LYS A 216 20.16 9.66 5.02
N ARG A 217 20.78 9.70 3.83
CA ARG A 217 21.71 10.77 3.44
C ARG A 217 21.02 12.12 3.36
N ILE A 218 19.88 12.19 2.67
CA ILE A 218 19.10 13.43 2.53
C ILE A 218 18.54 13.85 3.89
N ALA A 219 17.92 12.94 4.64
CA ALA A 219 17.38 13.25 5.97
C ALA A 219 18.44 13.78 6.95
N ARG A 220 19.69 13.27 6.88
CA ARG A 220 20.81 13.83 7.66
C ARG A 220 21.08 15.28 7.28
N HIS A 221 21.08 15.59 5.99
CA HIS A 221 21.25 16.96 5.52
C HIS A 221 20.10 17.88 5.98
N LEU A 222 18.85 17.42 5.89
CA LEU A 222 17.68 18.22 6.31
C LEU A 222 17.76 18.64 7.78
N ARG A 223 18.27 17.76 8.67
CA ARG A 223 18.47 18.08 10.10
C ARG A 223 19.57 19.11 10.35
N GLY A 224 20.52 19.27 9.43
CA GLY A 224 21.68 20.15 9.58
C GLY A 224 21.63 21.41 8.72
N CYS A 225 20.52 21.68 8.01
CA CYS A 225 20.42 22.81 7.09
C CYS A 225 19.14 23.62 7.32
N ASP A 226 19.26 24.82 7.89
CA ASP A 226 18.13 25.70 8.21
C ASP A 226 17.24 26.06 7.00
N ARG A 227 17.83 26.18 5.81
CA ARG A 227 17.07 26.44 4.58
C ARG A 227 16.20 25.24 4.20
N CYS A 228 16.79 24.06 4.20
CA CYS A 228 16.11 22.85 3.79
C CYS A 228 15.14 22.35 4.89
N ALA A 229 15.44 22.58 6.18
CA ALA A 229 14.53 22.32 7.31
C ALA A 229 13.26 23.18 7.26
N ARG A 230 13.35 24.46 6.87
CA ARG A 230 12.19 25.36 6.73
C ARG A 230 11.15 24.90 5.71
N SER A 231 11.55 24.11 4.72
CA SER A 231 10.60 23.56 3.74
C SER A 231 9.58 22.59 4.36
N ALA A 232 9.86 22.06 5.55
CA ALA A 232 9.04 21.06 6.23
C ALA A 232 8.12 21.60 7.34
N THR A 233 8.12 22.92 7.60
CA THR A 233 7.46 23.47 8.80
C THR A 233 5.94 23.54 8.73
N ASP A 234 5.36 23.49 7.54
CA ASP A 234 3.91 23.54 7.30
C ASP A 234 3.31 22.16 7.00
N LEU A 235 4.03 21.07 7.27
CA LEU A 235 3.51 19.72 7.03
C LEU A 235 2.31 19.41 7.93
N LEU A 236 1.18 19.07 7.30
CA LEU A 236 -0.02 18.60 7.97
C LEU A 236 0.19 17.17 8.51
N PRO A 237 -0.52 16.79 9.59
CA PRO A 237 -0.51 15.44 10.13
C PRO A 237 -0.91 14.40 9.07
N VAL A 238 -0.12 13.33 8.97
CA VAL A 238 -0.30 12.30 7.95
C VAL A 238 -1.64 11.57 8.06
N ASP A 239 -2.15 11.32 9.26
CA ASP A 239 -3.42 10.59 9.45
C ASP A 239 -4.59 11.26 8.70
N GLY A 240 -4.71 12.59 8.78
CA GLY A 240 -5.76 13.34 8.07
C GLY A 240 -5.56 13.35 6.55
N LEU A 241 -4.31 13.32 6.09
CA LEU A 241 -4.00 13.17 4.67
C LEU A 241 -4.34 11.76 4.17
N LEU A 242 -4.07 10.71 4.96
CA LEU A 242 -4.41 9.34 4.60
C LEU A 242 -5.92 9.10 4.53
N ALA A 243 -6.66 9.52 5.57
CA ALA A 243 -8.10 9.29 5.67
C ALA A 243 -8.90 9.87 4.50
N GLY A 244 -8.44 10.98 3.91
CA GLY A 244 -9.11 11.60 2.76
C GLY A 244 -8.67 11.10 1.38
N MET A 245 -7.76 10.12 1.29
CA MET A 245 -7.38 9.53 0.00
C MET A 245 -8.33 8.38 -0.34
N GLY A 246 -8.90 8.38 -1.54
CA GLY A 246 -9.74 7.29 -2.03
C GLY A 246 -8.96 6.07 -2.53
N LEU A 247 -9.71 5.08 -3.04
CA LEU A 247 -9.17 3.93 -3.76
C LEU A 247 -8.88 4.31 -5.21
N VAL A 248 -7.71 3.90 -5.72
CA VAL A 248 -7.40 3.97 -7.14
C VAL A 248 -8.32 3.02 -7.90
N ALA A 249 -8.90 3.49 -9.01
CA ALA A 249 -9.73 2.68 -9.90
C ALA A 249 -8.93 1.50 -10.47
N VAL A 250 -9.54 0.33 -10.49
CA VAL A 250 -8.89 -0.91 -10.92
C VAL A 250 -8.79 -0.94 -12.45
N PRO A 251 -7.68 -1.41 -13.04
CA PRO A 251 -7.59 -1.67 -14.47
C PRO A 251 -8.70 -2.60 -14.98
N LEU A 252 -9.21 -2.34 -16.19
CA LEU A 252 -10.25 -3.18 -16.81
C LEU A 252 -9.83 -4.65 -16.99
N ALA A 253 -8.54 -4.91 -17.17
CA ALA A 253 -8.00 -6.27 -17.32
C ALA A 253 -8.32 -7.16 -16.11
N LEU A 254 -8.36 -6.59 -14.90
CA LEU A 254 -8.69 -7.32 -13.67
C LEU A 254 -10.20 -7.49 -13.45
N HIS A 255 -11.04 -6.78 -14.20
CA HIS A 255 -12.50 -6.96 -14.14
C HIS A 255 -12.98 -8.14 -14.98
N ALA A 256 -12.15 -8.65 -15.89
CA ALA A 256 -12.45 -9.87 -16.63
C ALA A 256 -12.29 -11.07 -15.70
N ALA A 257 -13.39 -11.50 -15.08
CA ALA A 257 -13.44 -12.77 -14.38
C ALA A 257 -12.95 -13.90 -15.31
N PRO A 258 -12.29 -14.96 -14.80
CA PRO A 258 -12.00 -16.12 -15.61
C PRO A 258 -13.33 -16.71 -16.07
N SER A 259 -13.68 -16.44 -17.34
CA SER A 259 -14.81 -17.07 -18.00
C SER A 259 -14.61 -18.56 -17.89
N ARG A 260 -15.49 -19.25 -17.16
CA ARG A 260 -15.52 -20.71 -17.14
C ARG A 260 -15.63 -21.17 -18.59
N ARG A 261 -14.56 -21.76 -19.14
CA ARG A 261 -14.72 -22.64 -20.30
C ARG A 261 -15.55 -23.81 -19.79
N THR A 262 -16.77 -23.89 -20.29
CA THR A 262 -17.71 -25.01 -20.17
C THR A 262 -17.06 -26.31 -20.59
#